data_AF-A0A142EKA0-F1
#
_entry.id   AF-A0A142EKA0-F1
#
_cell.length_a   1.000
_cell.length_b   1.000
_cell.length_c   1.000
_cell.angle_alpha   90.00
_cell.angle_beta   90.00
_cell.angle_gamma   90.00
#
_symmetry.space_group_name_H-M   'P 1'
#
loop_
_entity.id
_entity.type
_entity.pdbx_description
1 polymer ?
#
loop_
_entity_poly.entity_id
_entity_poly.type
_entity_poly.pdbx_seq_one_letter_code
_entity_poly.pdbx_strand_id
1 'polypeptide(L)'
;MIMKQKLMLKESVMKLVMDKFDSNETLSILKSNPSIFLSWGVERIFDVEGKGLMLKVNGHHHCGWVLITLGWDDYYRVHILTKLGEVLDSFEGVCFDELIRI
;
A
#
# COMPACT_ATOMS: atom_id res chain seq x y z
N MET A 1 13.18 0.60 -21.91
CA MET A 1 13.57 0.24 -20.53
C MET A 1 12.55 0.67 -19.47
N ILE A 2 11.93 1.86 -19.57
CA ILE A 2 10.92 2.36 -18.60
C ILE A 2 9.59 1.59 -18.68
N MET A 3 9.10 1.27 -19.89
CA MET A 3 7.85 0.52 -20.06
C MET A 3 7.88 -0.88 -19.42
N LYS A 4 9.02 -1.57 -19.49
CA LYS A 4 9.20 -2.89 -18.90
C LYS A 4 9.07 -2.85 -17.37
N GLN A 5 9.64 -1.83 -16.72
CA GLN A 5 9.53 -1.67 -15.26
C GLN A 5 8.11 -1.37 -14.81
N LYS A 6 7.39 -0.51 -15.56
CA LYS A 6 5.98 -0.20 -15.27
C LYS A 6 5.10 -1.45 -15.43
N LEU A 7 5.38 -2.28 -16.43
CA LEU A 7 4.67 -3.54 -16.63
C LEU A 7 4.94 -4.53 -15.48
N MET A 8 6.20 -4.71 -15.09
CA MET A 8 6.57 -5.60 -13.97
C MET A 8 5.91 -5.16 -12.66
N LEU A 9 5.93 -3.86 -12.34
CA LEU A 9 5.24 -3.32 -11.18
C LEU A 9 3.74 -3.60 -11.21
N LYS A 10 3.09 -3.38 -12.37
CA LYS A 10 1.66 -3.65 -12.54
C LYS A 10 1.35 -5.13 -12.32
N GLU A 11 2.13 -6.03 -12.92
CA GLU A 11 1.94 -7.48 -12.78
C GLU A 11 2.10 -7.94 -11.34
N SER A 12 3.10 -7.45 -10.60
CA SER A 12 3.29 -7.81 -9.20
C SER A 12 2.15 -7.31 -8.31
N VAL A 13 1.74 -6.05 -8.48
CA VAL A 13 0.64 -5.46 -7.71
C VAL A 13 -0.68 -6.20 -7.98
N MET A 14 -0.96 -6.52 -9.25
CA MET A 14 -2.21 -7.18 -9.63
C MET A 14 -2.33 -8.62 -9.09
N LYS A 15 -1.23 -9.24 -8.65
CA LYS A 15 -1.24 -10.55 -7.98
C LYS A 15 -1.60 -10.47 -6.49
N LEU A 16 -1.48 -9.29 -5.88
CA LEU A 16 -1.67 -9.06 -4.45
C LEU A 16 -3.04 -8.48 -4.11
N VAL A 17 -3.69 -7.84 -5.09
CA VAL A 17 -5.05 -7.34 -4.93
C VAL A 17 -6.06 -8.48 -5.10
N MET A 18 -7.12 -8.44 -4.31
CA MET A 18 -8.17 -9.45 -4.38
C MET A 18 -9.51 -8.79 -4.71
N ASP A 19 -10.11 -8.17 -3.70
CA ASP A 19 -11.53 -7.85 -3.67
C ASP A 19 -11.79 -6.36 -3.78
N LYS A 20 -13.05 -5.97 -3.60
CA LYS A 20 -13.47 -4.57 -3.57
C LYS A 20 -12.79 -3.83 -2.41
N PHE A 21 -12.23 -2.68 -2.70
CA PHE A 21 -11.48 -1.85 -1.76
C PHE A 21 -11.84 -0.38 -1.93
N ASP A 22 -12.09 0.32 -0.81
CA ASP A 22 -12.30 1.77 -0.81
C ASP A 22 -11.03 2.52 -0.41
N SER A 23 -10.36 3.08 -1.42
CA SER A 23 -9.16 3.88 -1.26
C SER A 23 -9.38 5.19 -0.52
N ASN A 24 -10.57 5.79 -0.61
CA ASN A 24 -10.86 7.06 0.05
C ASN A 24 -11.07 6.86 1.55
N GLU A 25 -11.83 5.84 1.93
CA GLU A 25 -12.04 5.46 3.32
C GLU A 25 -10.71 5.13 4.00
N THR A 26 -9.93 4.23 3.39
CA THR A 26 -8.64 3.81 3.96
C THR A 26 -7.66 4.97 4.06
N LEU A 27 -7.63 5.86 3.07
CA LEU A 27 -6.79 7.06 3.13
C LEU A 27 -7.23 8.03 4.23
N SER A 28 -8.54 8.13 4.51
CA SER A 28 -9.06 8.93 5.63
C SER A 28 -8.59 8.36 6.97
N ILE A 29 -8.64 7.03 7.14
CA ILE A 29 -8.15 6.32 8.32
C ILE A 29 -6.66 6.60 8.52
N LEU A 30 -5.83 6.43 7.48
CA LEU A 30 -4.39 6.72 7.56
C LEU A 30 -4.10 8.16 7.98
N LYS A 31 -4.85 9.13 7.43
CA LYS A 31 -4.69 10.55 7.75
C LYS A 31 -5.22 10.95 9.13
N SER A 32 -5.98 10.09 9.80
CA SER A 32 -6.44 10.34 11.18
C SER A 32 -5.28 10.40 12.17
N ASN A 33 -4.14 9.76 11.86
CA ASN A 33 -2.89 9.91 12.59
C ASN A 33 -1.81 10.58 11.71
N PRO A 34 -1.83 11.93 11.61
CA PRO A 34 -0.97 12.65 10.68
C PRO A 34 0.52 12.50 10.99
N SER A 35 0.89 12.26 12.26
CA SER A 35 2.31 12.08 12.63
C SER A 35 2.91 10.84 11.96
N ILE A 36 2.17 9.74 11.90
CA ILE A 36 2.62 8.48 11.31
C ILE A 36 2.52 8.55 9.79
N PHE A 37 1.41 9.08 9.26
CA PHE A 37 1.26 9.26 7.82
C PHE A 37 2.38 10.13 7.21
N LEU A 38 2.80 11.19 7.92
CA LEU A 38 3.90 12.05 7.48
C LEU A 38 5.27 11.39 7.64
N SER A 39 5.48 10.54 8.66
CA SER A 39 6.77 9.85 8.87
C SER A 39 7.10 8.87 7.74
N TRP A 40 6.08 8.38 7.04
CA TRP A 40 6.25 7.54 5.83
C TRP A 40 6.75 8.33 4.62
N GLY A 41 6.71 9.66 4.64
CA GLY A 41 7.18 10.48 3.52
C GLY A 41 6.41 10.18 2.22
N VAL A 42 5.08 10.14 2.29
CA VAL A 42 4.22 9.80 1.14
C VAL A 42 4.38 10.84 0.03
N GLU A 43 4.91 10.42 -1.11
CA GLU A 43 5.13 11.28 -2.28
C GLU A 43 3.97 11.22 -3.27
N ARG A 44 3.38 10.03 -3.45
CA ARG A 44 2.29 9.79 -4.43
C ARG A 44 1.34 8.73 -3.92
N ILE A 45 0.07 8.87 -4.32
CA ILE A 45 -1.03 7.99 -3.93
C ILE A 45 -1.75 7.53 -5.20
N PHE A 46 -2.02 6.25 -5.31
CA PHE A 46 -2.70 5.64 -6.45
C PHE A 46 -3.78 4.68 -5.97
N ASP A 47 -4.96 4.79 -6.57
CA ASP A 47 -5.97 3.74 -6.48
C ASP A 47 -5.61 2.61 -7.46
N VAL A 48 -5.71 1.37 -6.99
CA VAL A 48 -5.44 0.16 -7.79
C VAL A 48 -6.75 -0.43 -8.27
N GLU A 49 -7.40 0.26 -9.20
CA GLU A 49 -8.63 -0.19 -9.87
C GLU A 49 -9.75 -0.58 -8.87
N GLY A 50 -9.85 0.14 -7.75
CA GLY A 50 -10.79 -0.13 -6.66
C GLY A 50 -10.50 -1.42 -5.87
N LYS A 51 -9.26 -1.90 -5.88
CA LYS A 51 -8.82 -3.13 -5.21
C LYS A 51 -7.64 -2.96 -4.26
N GLY A 52 -7.14 -1.74 -4.13
CA GLY A 52 -6.07 -1.42 -3.18
C GLY A 52 -5.63 0.05 -3.25
N LEU A 53 -4.95 0.49 -2.20
CA LEU A 53 -4.31 1.79 -2.08
C LEU A 53 -2.79 1.61 -2.21
N MET A 54 -2.19 2.24 -3.21
CA MET A 54 -0.75 2.17 -3.42
C MET A 54 -0.10 3.52 -3.13
N LEU A 55 0.84 3.52 -2.21
CA LEU A 55 1.56 4.70 -1.74
C LEU A 55 3.02 4.63 -2.16
N LYS A 56 3.52 5.65 -2.86
CA LYS A 56 4.95 5.85 -3.02
C LYS A 56 5.47 6.51 -1.75
N VAL A 57 6.39 5.85 -1.06
CA VAL A 57 6.92 6.32 0.22
C VAL A 57 8.42 6.57 0.14
N ASN A 58 8.88 7.56 0.89
CA ASN A 58 10.29 7.91 1.05
C ASN A 58 10.56 8.18 2.53
N GLY A 59 10.22 7.20 3.37
CA GLY A 59 10.41 7.26 4.82
C GLY A 59 11.84 6.88 5.20
N HIS A 60 12.17 7.06 6.48
CA HIS A 60 13.50 6.73 6.98
C HIS A 60 13.84 5.23 6.86
N HIS A 61 12.86 4.35 7.13
CA HIS A 61 13.06 2.90 7.14
C HIS A 61 12.77 2.22 5.79
N HIS A 62 11.98 2.85 4.91
CA HIS A 62 11.63 2.28 3.61
C HIS A 62 11.48 3.35 2.53
N CYS A 63 12.06 3.08 1.36
CA CYS A 63 11.96 3.91 0.16
C CYS A 63 11.51 3.04 -1.02
N GLY A 64 10.24 3.16 -1.40
CA GLY A 64 9.63 2.25 -2.37
C GLY A 64 8.12 2.43 -2.44
N TRP A 65 7.42 1.30 -2.44
CA TRP A 65 5.96 1.27 -2.45
C TRP A 65 5.43 0.59 -1.19
N VAL A 66 4.27 1.06 -0.74
CA VAL A 66 3.41 0.37 0.23
C VAL A 66 2.09 0.12 -0.49
N LEU A 67 1.63 -1.12 -0.51
CA LEU A 67 0.34 -1.49 -1.07
C LEU A 67 -0.56 -1.97 0.07
N ILE A 68 -1.72 -1.35 0.21
CA ILE A 68 -2.74 -1.73 1.19
C ILE A 68 -3.91 -2.33 0.41
N THR A 69 -4.33 -3.53 0.79
CA THR A 69 -5.48 -4.24 0.20
C THR A 69 -6.38 -4.75 1.31
N LEU A 70 -7.55 -5.29 0.94
CA LEU A 70 -8.44 -5.98 1.88
C LEU A 70 -8.41 -7.49 1.60
N GLY A 71 -8.36 -8.25 2.69
CA GLY A 71 -8.55 -9.68 2.72
C GLY A 71 -10.02 -10.09 2.54
N TRP A 72 -10.28 -11.38 2.35
CA TRP A 72 -11.64 -11.96 2.36
C TRP A 72 -12.29 -11.91 3.74
N ASP A 73 -11.46 -11.72 4.77
CA ASP A 73 -11.78 -11.65 6.18
C ASP A 73 -12.03 -10.20 6.65
N ASP A 74 -12.18 -9.26 5.72
CA ASP A 74 -12.36 -7.81 5.96
C ASP A 74 -11.20 -7.13 6.71
N TYR A 75 -10.07 -7.83 6.91
CA TYR A 75 -8.86 -7.25 7.48
C TYR A 75 -7.94 -6.67 6.40
N TYR A 76 -7.18 -5.64 6.77
CA TYR A 76 -6.19 -5.08 5.86
C TYR A 76 -5.01 -6.03 5.68
N ARG A 77 -4.43 -5.98 4.48
CA ARG A 77 -3.11 -6.53 4.16
C ARG A 77 -2.21 -5.40 3.70
N VAL A 78 -1.01 -5.32 4.27
CA VAL A 78 -0.04 -4.27 3.98
C VAL A 78 1.21 -4.92 3.40
N HIS A 79 1.52 -4.61 2.16
CA HIS A 79 2.68 -5.15 1.44
C HIS A 79 3.75 -4.07 1.28
N ILE A 80 4.95 -4.34 1.76
CA ILE A 80 6.13 -3.50 1.56
C ILE A 80 6.81 -3.96 0.28
N LEU A 81 6.91 -3.05 -0.69
CA LEU A 81 7.35 -3.35 -2.05
C LEU A 81 8.60 -2.54 -2.42
N THR A 82 9.53 -3.16 -3.13
CA THR A 82 10.63 -2.44 -3.79
C THR A 82 10.08 -1.48 -4.85
N LYS A 83 10.91 -0.56 -5.34
CA LYS A 83 10.54 0.36 -6.45
C LYS A 83 10.10 -0.38 -7.73
N LEU A 84 10.51 -1.64 -7.89
CA LEU A 84 10.17 -2.51 -9.02
C LEU A 84 8.95 -3.40 -8.76
N GLY A 85 8.40 -3.41 -7.54
CA GLY A 85 7.21 -4.18 -7.18
C GLY A 85 7.50 -5.57 -6.64
N GLU A 86 8.73 -5.85 -6.22
CA GLU A 86 9.02 -7.10 -5.49
C GLU A 86 8.57 -6.94 -4.04
N VAL A 87 7.90 -7.95 -3.50
CA VAL A 87 7.47 -7.97 -2.09
C VAL A 87 8.69 -8.20 -1.21
N LEU A 88 8.96 -7.25 -0.32
CA LEU A 88 9.96 -7.35 0.72
C LEU A 88 9.37 -7.92 2.01
N ASP A 89 8.16 -7.49 2.35
CA ASP A 89 7.46 -7.92 3.56
C ASP A 89 5.95 -7.79 3.39
N SER A 90 5.18 -8.48 4.22
CA SER A 90 3.72 -8.42 4.22
C SER A 90 3.14 -8.64 5.62
N PHE A 91 2.22 -7.77 5.99
CA PHE A 91 1.44 -7.86 7.23
C PHE A 91 -0.01 -8.20 6.87
N GLU A 92 -0.54 -9.28 7.44
CA GLU A 92 -1.91 -9.74 7.23
C GLU A 92 -2.71 -9.63 8.53
N GLY A 93 -4.05 -9.56 8.43
CA GLY A 93 -4.93 -9.48 9.60
C GLY A 93 -4.89 -8.12 10.31
N VAL A 94 -4.47 -7.06 9.60
CA VAL A 94 -4.25 -5.73 10.18
C VAL A 94 -5.58 -5.02 10.42
N CYS A 95 -5.83 -4.63 11.66
CA CYS A 95 -6.98 -3.78 12.01
C CYS A 95 -6.72 -2.31 11.66
N PHE A 96 -7.76 -1.49 11.60
CA PHE A 96 -7.62 -0.05 11.27
C PHE A 96 -6.74 0.72 12.27
N ASP A 97 -6.76 0.34 13.55
CA ASP A 97 -5.99 0.96 14.63
C ASP A 97 -4.52 0.51 14.62
N GLU A 98 -4.25 -0.67 14.07
CA GLU A 98 -2.90 -1.16 13.81
C GLU A 98 -2.30 -0.54 12.55
N LEU A 99 -3.11 -0.32 11.52
CA LEU A 99 -2.69 0.30 10.26
C LEU A 99 -2.07 1.69 10.48
N ILE A 100 -2.59 2.45 11.45
CA ILE A 100 -2.07 3.76 11.82
C ILE A 100 -0.88 3.71 12.79
N ARG A 101 -0.28 2.52 13.02
CA ARG A 101 0.88 2.30 13.90
C ARG A 101 2.07 1.64 13.20
N ILE A 102 1.92 1.27 11.93
CA ILE A 102 2.97 0.63 11.11
C ILE A 102 4.06 1.64 10.72
#